data_AF-A0A372RA35-F1
#
_entry.id   AF-A0A372RA35-F1
#
_cell.length_a   1.000
_cell.length_b   1.000
_cell.length_c   1.000
_cell.angle_alpha   90.00
_cell.angle_beta   90.00
_cell.angle_gamma   90.00
#
_symmetry.space_group_name_H-M   'P 1'
#
loop_
_entity.id
_entity.type
_entity.pdbx_description
1 polymer ?
#
loop_
_entity_poly.entity_id
_entity_poly.type
_entity_poly.pdbx_seq_one_letter_code
_entity_poly.pdbx_strand_id
1 'polypeptide(L)'
;MRSLDDAVRSGKVLYVAASNFPSWALARANTFAELRGWSSFIGLQTRYSLLNRSLEFDLQPACAELDVGIIPWGAIADGFLTGKYTRESVKSESRGDSVAKHSKIEKNWEILDEVIAISKEIGRTPVQVAMNWVQQKPGITSPLVGARTVTQLEENLKSLEFKLTPEQMKRLDEASKPAEIPFPNSFVSNYDRFIGQNIEVPPKFEAISTSCNFGRINL
;
A
#
# COMPACT_ATOMS: atom_id res chain seq x y z
N MET A 1 24.43 3.64 -1.27
CA MET A 1 24.13 4.95 -1.90
C MET A 1 25.18 5.40 -2.90
N ARG A 2 26.50 5.45 -2.58
CA ARG A 2 27.53 5.90 -3.55
C ARG A 2 27.43 5.30 -4.95
N SER A 3 27.39 3.96 -5.06
CA SER A 3 27.32 3.30 -6.38
C SER A 3 26.05 3.66 -7.17
N LEU A 4 24.93 3.90 -6.48
CA LEU A 4 23.68 4.33 -7.09
C LEU A 4 23.77 5.79 -7.58
N ASP A 5 24.40 6.66 -6.80
CA ASP A 5 24.69 8.03 -7.19
C ASP A 5 25.61 8.09 -8.42
N ASP A 6 26.65 7.26 -8.48
CA ASP A 6 27.52 7.16 -9.66
C ASP A 6 26.74 6.73 -10.92
N ALA A 7 25.74 5.85 -10.78
CA ALA A 7 24.86 5.46 -11.88
C ALA A 7 23.98 6.63 -12.36
N VAL A 8 23.47 7.45 -11.44
CA VAL A 8 22.70 8.66 -11.77
C VAL A 8 23.59 9.71 -12.42
N ARG A 9 24.73 10.03 -11.81
CA ARG A 9 25.69 11.04 -12.31
C ARG A 9 26.29 10.69 -13.66
N SER A 10 26.42 9.40 -13.97
CA SER A 10 26.87 8.94 -15.28
C SER A 10 25.76 8.96 -16.35
N GLY A 11 24.53 9.34 -16.00
CA GLY A 11 23.39 9.45 -16.92
C GLY A 11 22.80 8.09 -17.33
N LYS A 12 23.21 6.98 -16.69
CA LYS A 12 22.68 5.64 -16.99
C LYS A 12 21.31 5.40 -16.37
N VAL A 13 21.00 6.13 -15.30
CA VAL A 13 19.76 6.05 -14.54
C VAL A 13 19.30 7.48 -14.26
N LEU A 14 18.01 7.74 -14.36
CA LEU A 14 17.44 9.05 -14.01
C LEU A 14 17.14 9.17 -12.51
N TYR A 15 16.59 8.11 -11.93
CA TYR A 15 16.17 8.07 -10.54
C TYR A 15 16.40 6.70 -9.92
N VAL A 16 16.62 6.67 -8.62
CA VAL A 16 16.74 5.42 -7.86
C VAL A 16 15.58 5.24 -6.91
N ALA A 17 15.19 3.98 -6.73
CA ALA A 17 14.11 3.56 -5.84
C ALA A 17 14.52 2.29 -5.08
N ALA A 18 13.86 2.03 -3.96
CA ALA A 18 14.05 0.83 -3.16
C ALA A 18 12.86 -0.14 -3.35
N SER A 19 13.07 -1.42 -3.04
CA SER A 19 11.99 -2.42 -3.07
C SER A 19 12.04 -3.29 -1.82
N ASN A 20 10.90 -3.45 -1.15
CA ASN A 20 10.74 -4.24 0.08
C ASN A 20 11.75 -3.87 1.19
N PHE A 21 12.13 -2.60 1.27
CA PHE A 21 12.97 -2.10 2.36
C PHE A 21 12.16 -1.91 3.63
N PRO A 22 12.73 -2.17 4.81
CA PRO A 22 12.17 -1.68 6.07
C PRO A 22 12.38 -0.16 6.17
N SER A 23 11.49 0.51 6.91
CA SER A 23 11.46 1.97 7.12
C SER A 23 12.81 2.53 7.58
N TRP A 24 13.45 1.89 8.58
CA TRP A 24 14.72 2.34 9.14
C TRP A 24 15.85 2.34 8.09
N ALA A 25 15.84 1.38 7.16
CA ALA A 25 16.87 1.29 6.13
C ALA A 25 16.64 2.34 5.05
N LEU A 26 15.38 2.58 4.68
CA LEU A 26 15.00 3.66 3.77
C LEU A 26 15.40 5.03 4.35
N ALA A 27 15.03 5.30 5.61
CA ALA A 27 15.39 6.52 6.31
C ALA A 27 16.90 6.73 6.38
N ARG A 28 17.64 5.72 6.86
CA ARG A 28 19.10 5.79 6.96
C ARG A 28 19.77 6.01 5.60
N ALA A 29 19.28 5.36 4.54
CA ALA A 29 19.83 5.52 3.20
C ALA A 29 19.62 6.94 2.67
N ASN A 30 18.40 7.49 2.80
CA ASN A 30 18.10 8.84 2.34
C ASN A 30 18.80 9.91 3.18
N THR A 31 18.91 9.75 4.51
CA THR A 31 19.72 10.65 5.35
C THR A 31 21.19 10.66 4.92
N PHE A 32 21.78 9.49 4.61
CA PHE A 32 23.15 9.45 4.09
C PHE A 32 23.28 10.11 2.72
N ALA A 33 22.28 9.96 1.85
CA ALA A 33 22.29 10.60 0.54
C ALA A 33 22.25 12.12 0.69
N GLU A 34 21.34 12.64 1.52
CA GLU A 34 21.23 14.06 1.85
C GLU A 34 22.54 14.63 2.39
N LEU A 35 23.11 14.02 3.44
CA LEU A 35 24.35 14.49 4.07
C LEU A 35 25.58 14.46 3.15
N ARG A 36 25.54 13.63 2.10
CA ARG A 36 26.65 13.48 1.14
C ARG A 36 26.40 14.20 -0.19
N GLY A 37 25.24 14.84 -0.36
CA GLY A 37 24.82 15.42 -1.64
C GLY A 37 24.69 14.37 -2.75
N TRP A 38 24.31 13.14 -2.39
CA TRP A 38 24.04 12.05 -3.32
C TRP A 38 22.56 11.96 -3.67
N SER A 39 22.28 11.26 -4.76
CA SER A 39 20.92 10.93 -5.19
C SER A 39 20.18 10.08 -4.14
N SER A 40 19.06 10.59 -3.62
CA SER A 40 18.16 9.89 -2.68
C SER A 40 17.24 8.91 -3.41
N PHE A 41 16.68 7.95 -2.67
CA PHE A 41 15.56 7.16 -3.19
C PHE A 41 14.31 8.04 -3.28
N ILE A 42 13.67 8.05 -4.44
CA ILE A 42 12.42 8.78 -4.68
C ILE A 42 11.17 7.89 -4.65
N GLY A 43 11.38 6.57 -4.61
CA GLY A 43 10.30 5.59 -4.68
C GLY A 43 10.56 4.37 -3.81
N LEU A 44 9.48 3.79 -3.27
CA LEU A 44 9.45 2.51 -2.61
C LEU A 44 8.44 1.59 -3.28
N GLN A 45 8.93 0.49 -3.84
CA GLN A 45 8.09 -0.58 -4.36
C GLN A 45 7.88 -1.64 -3.25
N THR A 46 6.65 -1.87 -2.81
CA THR A 46 6.39 -2.83 -1.70
C THR A 46 4.98 -3.43 -1.77
N ARG A 47 4.70 -4.48 -0.98
CA ARG A 47 3.41 -5.17 -1.02
C ARG A 47 2.33 -4.33 -0.36
N TYR A 48 1.19 -4.17 -1.02
CA TYR A 48 0.01 -3.57 -0.41
C TYR A 48 -1.27 -4.00 -1.12
N SER A 49 -2.25 -4.46 -0.34
CA SER A 49 -3.58 -4.86 -0.82
C SER A 49 -4.56 -4.91 0.35
N LEU A 50 -5.84 -5.14 0.06
CA LEU A 50 -6.84 -5.40 1.09
C LEU A 50 -6.47 -6.60 1.99
N LEU A 51 -5.64 -7.54 1.53
CA LEU A 51 -5.20 -8.68 2.36
C LEU A 51 -3.91 -8.39 3.14
N ASN A 52 -3.18 -7.33 2.79
CA ASN A 52 -1.93 -6.97 3.46
C ASN A 52 -1.79 -5.45 3.53
N ARG A 53 -2.09 -4.92 4.70
CA ARG A 53 -2.04 -3.50 5.03
C ARG A 53 -0.86 -3.11 5.93
N SER A 54 0.15 -3.99 6.02
CA SER A 54 1.29 -3.81 6.94
C SER A 54 2.11 -2.54 6.66
N LEU A 55 2.13 -2.07 5.42
CA LEU A 55 2.76 -0.81 5.01
C LEU A 55 2.24 0.40 5.82
N GLU A 56 0.95 0.42 6.17
CA GLU A 56 0.30 1.57 6.82
C GLU A 56 0.91 1.90 8.18
N PHE A 57 1.52 0.92 8.84
CA PHE A 57 2.01 1.10 10.21
C PHE A 57 3.31 1.90 10.32
N ASP A 58 4.16 1.87 9.30
CA ASP A 58 5.54 2.37 9.43
C ASP A 58 6.15 2.84 8.11
N LEU A 59 5.95 2.08 7.03
CA LEU A 59 6.47 2.44 5.72
C LEU A 59 5.75 3.64 5.11
N GLN A 60 4.43 3.73 5.26
CA GLN A 60 3.65 4.85 4.71
C GLN A 60 4.00 6.19 5.40
N PRO A 61 4.06 6.29 6.74
CA PRO A 61 4.57 7.49 7.41
C PRO A 61 6.03 7.82 7.06
N ALA A 62 6.91 6.81 7.01
CA ALA A 62 8.31 7.03 6.64
C ALA A 62 8.46 7.56 5.21
N CYS A 63 7.68 7.03 4.26
CA CYS A 63 7.67 7.52 2.89
C CYS A 63 7.17 8.97 2.81
N ALA A 64 6.12 9.32 3.55
CA ALA A 64 5.62 10.70 3.60
C ALA A 64 6.63 11.67 4.26
N GLU A 65 7.38 11.24 5.27
CA GLU A 65 8.39 12.11 5.88
C GLU A 65 9.55 12.38 4.93
N LEU A 66 10.00 11.33 4.22
CA LEU A 66 11.17 11.35 3.34
C LEU A 66 10.86 11.79 1.90
N ASP A 67 9.61 12.18 1.61
CA ASP A 67 9.13 12.53 0.26
C ASP A 67 9.37 11.42 -0.78
N VAL A 68 9.02 10.18 -0.41
CA VAL A 68 9.17 8.97 -1.21
C VAL A 68 7.81 8.51 -1.72
N GLY A 69 7.67 8.36 -3.03
CA GLY A 69 6.46 7.82 -3.64
C GLY A 69 6.32 6.31 -3.41
N ILE A 70 5.09 5.81 -3.22
CA ILE A 70 4.84 4.39 -2.99
C ILE A 70 4.28 3.74 -4.26
N ILE A 71 4.91 2.63 -4.68
CA ILE A 71 4.55 1.85 -5.87
C ILE A 71 4.14 0.44 -5.43
N PRO A 72 2.87 0.22 -5.05
CA PRO A 72 2.48 -1.05 -4.45
C PRO A 72 2.41 -2.17 -5.49
N TRP A 73 2.90 -3.35 -5.12
CA TRP A 73 2.68 -4.60 -5.86
C TRP A 73 1.70 -5.52 -5.12
N GLY A 74 1.11 -6.46 -5.86
CA GLY A 74 0.21 -7.45 -5.28
C GLY A 74 -1.17 -6.91 -4.90
N ALA A 75 -1.61 -5.80 -5.50
CA ALA A 75 -2.89 -5.15 -5.22
C ALA A 75 -4.11 -6.08 -5.28
N ILE A 76 -4.06 -7.13 -6.11
CA ILE A 76 -5.10 -8.17 -6.24
C ILE A 76 -4.78 -9.49 -5.53
N ALA A 77 -3.79 -9.51 -4.63
CA ALA A 77 -3.35 -10.66 -3.84
C ALA A 77 -3.16 -11.94 -4.67
N ASP A 78 -2.23 -11.90 -5.64
CA ASP A 78 -1.92 -13.00 -6.57
C ASP A 78 -3.11 -13.48 -7.43
N GLY A 79 -4.21 -12.74 -7.42
CA GLY A 79 -5.45 -13.04 -8.11
C GLY A 79 -6.56 -13.58 -7.21
N PHE A 80 -6.34 -13.67 -5.89
CA PHE A 80 -7.39 -14.03 -4.94
C PHE A 80 -8.56 -13.04 -5.00
N LEU A 81 -8.26 -11.73 -5.10
CA LEU A 81 -9.27 -10.65 -5.15
C LEU A 81 -9.97 -10.50 -6.51
N THR A 82 -9.83 -11.47 -7.43
CA THR A 82 -10.47 -11.40 -8.76
C THR A 82 -11.93 -11.85 -8.77
N GLY A 83 -12.40 -12.48 -7.68
CA GLY A 83 -13.75 -13.06 -7.61
C GLY A 83 -13.96 -14.33 -8.42
N LYS A 84 -12.92 -14.85 -9.10
CA LYS A 84 -13.01 -16.10 -9.89
C LYS A 84 -12.97 -17.37 -9.05
N TYR A 85 -12.68 -17.26 -7.75
CA TYR A 85 -12.58 -18.36 -6.82
C TYR A 85 -13.73 -18.30 -5.82
N THR A 86 -14.38 -19.43 -5.61
CA THR A 86 -15.27 -19.73 -4.47
C THR A 86 -14.56 -20.63 -3.46
N ARG A 87 -15.09 -20.67 -2.23
CA ARG A 87 -14.58 -21.51 -1.13
C ARG A 87 -14.47 -22.99 -1.52
N GLU A 88 -15.34 -23.47 -2.41
CA GLU A 88 -15.39 -24.85 -2.91
C GLU A 88 -14.52 -25.08 -4.15
N SER A 89 -14.28 -24.03 -4.95
CA SER A 89 -13.58 -24.11 -6.23
C SER A 89 -12.06 -24.06 -6.13
N VAL A 90 -11.51 -23.66 -4.97
CA VAL A 90 -10.05 -23.61 -4.75
C VAL A 90 -9.51 -25.04 -4.61
N LYS A 91 -9.37 -25.72 -5.75
CA LYS A 91 -8.58 -26.94 -5.90
C LYS A 91 -7.16 -26.56 -6.31
N SER A 92 -6.20 -27.38 -5.93
CA SER A 92 -4.74 -27.15 -5.91
C SER A 92 -4.08 -26.69 -7.23
N GLU A 93 -4.80 -26.61 -8.35
CA GLU A 93 -4.24 -26.37 -9.68
C GLU A 93 -4.37 -24.93 -10.20
N SER A 94 -4.94 -24.01 -9.42
CA SER A 94 -5.02 -22.61 -9.85
C SER A 94 -3.84 -21.77 -9.32
N ARG A 95 -3.14 -21.04 -10.20
CA ARG A 95 -2.12 -19.99 -9.91
C ARG A 95 -1.07 -20.23 -8.79
N GLY A 96 -0.87 -21.47 -8.32
CA GLY A 96 0.21 -21.84 -7.42
C GLY A 96 0.00 -21.38 -5.98
N ASP A 97 0.61 -22.12 -5.04
CA ASP A 97 0.64 -21.97 -3.58
C ASP A 97 0.06 -20.71 -2.91
N SER A 98 0.29 -19.50 -3.43
CA SER A 98 -0.21 -18.25 -2.84
C SER A 98 -1.74 -18.17 -2.72
N VAL A 99 -2.50 -18.51 -3.78
CA VAL A 99 -3.99 -18.46 -3.71
C VAL A 99 -4.49 -19.48 -2.68
N ALA A 100 -3.90 -20.68 -2.66
CA ALA A 100 -4.20 -21.71 -1.69
C ALA A 100 -3.80 -21.33 -0.25
N LYS A 101 -2.78 -20.47 -0.07
CA LYS A 101 -2.44 -19.90 1.24
C LYS A 101 -3.50 -18.87 1.67
N HIS A 102 -3.91 -17.99 0.75
CA HIS A 102 -4.94 -16.99 1.03
C HIS A 102 -6.30 -17.63 1.36
N SER A 103 -6.67 -18.72 0.69
CA SER A 103 -7.96 -19.41 0.89
C SER A 103 -8.10 -20.11 2.25
N LYS A 104 -7.00 -20.32 2.98
CA LYS A 104 -7.01 -20.93 4.33
C LYS A 104 -7.40 -19.95 5.43
N ILE A 105 -7.48 -18.66 5.12
CA ILE A 105 -7.75 -17.59 6.08
C ILE A 105 -9.17 -17.07 5.81
N GLU A 106 -10.12 -17.35 6.71
CA GLU A 106 -11.53 -16.98 6.50
C GLU A 106 -11.72 -15.47 6.30
N LYS A 107 -10.92 -14.66 7.01
CA LYS A 107 -10.93 -13.20 6.87
C LYS A 107 -10.68 -12.74 5.43
N ASN A 108 -9.87 -13.46 4.65
CA ASN A 108 -9.64 -13.11 3.25
C ASN A 108 -10.91 -13.30 2.41
N TRP A 109 -11.71 -14.31 2.73
CA TRP A 109 -12.99 -14.53 2.06
C TRP A 109 -14.02 -13.46 2.42
N GLU A 110 -14.11 -13.04 3.69
CA GLU A 110 -14.95 -11.90 4.09
C GLU A 110 -14.59 -10.62 3.32
N ILE A 111 -13.29 -10.35 3.17
CA ILE A 111 -12.79 -9.21 2.37
C ILE A 111 -13.20 -9.35 0.91
N LEU A 112 -13.07 -10.55 0.33
CA LEU A 112 -13.49 -10.80 -1.05
C LEU A 112 -15.01 -10.63 -1.23
N ASP A 113 -15.80 -11.10 -0.27
CA ASP A 113 -17.26 -10.97 -0.28
C ASP A 113 -17.67 -9.49 -0.31
N GLU A 114 -16.99 -8.63 0.48
CA GLU A 114 -17.22 -7.19 0.47
C GLU A 114 -16.80 -6.53 -0.85
N VAL A 115 -15.64 -6.92 -1.41
CA VAL A 115 -15.20 -6.45 -2.73
C VAL A 115 -16.22 -6.82 -3.82
N ILE A 116 -16.77 -8.04 -3.78
CA ILE A 116 -17.81 -8.49 -4.71
C ILE A 116 -19.11 -7.72 -4.51
N ALA A 117 -19.50 -7.42 -3.27
CA ALA A 117 -20.69 -6.63 -2.97
C ALA A 117 -20.60 -5.23 -3.59
N ILE A 118 -19.49 -4.52 -3.35
CA ILE A 118 -19.26 -3.19 -3.95
C ILE A 118 -19.14 -3.27 -5.47
N SER A 119 -18.44 -4.29 -5.99
CA SER A 119 -18.34 -4.55 -7.44
C SER A 119 -19.71 -4.61 -8.12
N LYS A 120 -20.68 -5.30 -7.51
CA LYS A 120 -22.06 -5.37 -8.00
C LYS A 120 -22.79 -4.03 -7.89
N GLU A 121 -22.60 -3.30 -6.80
CA GLU A 121 -23.22 -1.99 -6.54
C GLU A 121 -22.87 -0.96 -7.63
N ILE A 122 -21.61 -0.91 -8.06
CA ILE A 122 -21.12 0.10 -9.01
C ILE A 122 -20.95 -0.42 -10.44
N GLY A 123 -21.29 -1.69 -10.70
CA GLY A 123 -21.16 -2.30 -12.03
C GLY A 123 -19.71 -2.40 -12.53
N ARG A 124 -18.75 -2.63 -11.63
CA ARG A 124 -17.31 -2.78 -11.94
C ARG A 124 -16.82 -4.16 -11.54
N THR A 125 -15.66 -4.59 -12.04
CA THR A 125 -15.11 -5.91 -11.65
C THR A 125 -14.46 -5.88 -10.26
N PRO A 126 -14.34 -7.03 -9.56
CA PRO A 126 -13.62 -7.10 -8.27
C PRO A 126 -12.18 -6.61 -8.36
N VAL A 127 -11.52 -6.87 -9.50
CA VAL A 127 -10.16 -6.38 -9.78
C VAL A 127 -10.13 -4.85 -9.81
N GLN A 128 -11.08 -4.23 -10.51
CA GLN A 128 -11.18 -2.77 -10.58
C GLN A 128 -11.43 -2.16 -9.20
N VAL A 129 -12.30 -2.73 -8.40
CA VAL A 129 -12.57 -2.27 -7.02
C VAL A 129 -11.31 -2.35 -6.16
N ALA A 130 -10.61 -3.49 -6.15
CA ALA A 130 -9.39 -3.66 -5.37
C ALA A 130 -8.26 -2.71 -5.81
N MET A 131 -8.06 -2.54 -7.12
CA MET A 131 -7.06 -1.63 -7.68
C MET A 131 -7.39 -0.16 -7.36
N ASN A 132 -8.66 0.23 -7.50
CA ASN A 132 -9.12 1.59 -7.20
C ASN A 132 -8.97 1.91 -5.71
N TRP A 133 -9.29 0.95 -4.82
CA TRP A 133 -9.05 1.09 -3.39
C TRP A 133 -7.57 1.38 -3.11
N VAL A 134 -6.65 0.56 -3.64
CA VAL A 134 -5.20 0.74 -3.45
C VAL A 134 -4.74 2.12 -3.94
N GLN A 135 -5.18 2.53 -5.14
CA GLN A 135 -4.77 3.82 -5.72
C GLN A 135 -5.26 5.02 -4.91
N GLN A 136 -6.42 4.93 -4.25
CA GLN A 136 -6.95 6.02 -3.44
C GLN A 136 -6.30 6.13 -2.05
N LYS A 137 -5.40 5.21 -1.68
CA LYS A 137 -4.72 5.28 -0.38
C LYS A 137 -3.64 6.36 -0.39
N PRO A 138 -3.43 7.05 0.75
CA PRO A 138 -2.46 8.13 0.86
C PRO A 138 -1.03 7.73 0.44
N GLY A 139 -0.31 8.62 -0.23
CA GLY A 139 1.10 8.38 -0.62
C GLY A 139 1.31 7.33 -1.72
N ILE A 140 0.26 6.63 -2.17
CA ILE A 140 0.34 5.73 -3.32
C ILE A 140 0.47 6.57 -4.59
N THR A 141 1.60 6.44 -5.29
CA THR A 141 1.86 7.14 -6.55
C THR A 141 1.27 6.38 -7.73
N SER A 142 1.52 5.07 -7.80
CA SER A 142 0.98 4.21 -8.86
C SER A 142 1.03 2.75 -8.44
N PRO A 143 -0.09 2.02 -8.39
CA PRO A 143 -0.05 0.58 -8.22
C PRO A 143 0.56 -0.12 -9.43
N LEU A 144 1.35 -1.17 -9.20
CA LEU A 144 1.79 -2.06 -10.26
C LEU A 144 0.65 -2.94 -10.75
N VAL A 145 0.44 -2.92 -12.06
CA VAL A 145 -0.54 -3.75 -12.74
C VAL A 145 0.15 -4.98 -13.32
N GLY A 146 -0.36 -6.17 -12.98
CA GLY A 146 0.05 -7.43 -13.61
C GLY A 146 -1.06 -7.99 -14.49
N ALA A 147 -0.76 -8.26 -15.75
CA ALA A 147 -1.68 -8.86 -16.72
C ALA A 147 -0.92 -9.83 -17.64
N ARG A 148 -1.58 -10.89 -18.12
CA ARG A 148 -1.01 -11.84 -19.10
C ARG A 148 -1.53 -11.60 -20.52
N THR A 149 -2.62 -10.86 -20.65
CA THR A 149 -3.24 -10.54 -21.94
C THR A 149 -3.54 -9.04 -22.01
N VAL A 150 -3.60 -8.51 -23.22
CA VAL A 150 -3.98 -7.10 -23.46
C VAL A 150 -5.36 -6.80 -22.88
N THR A 151 -6.32 -7.70 -23.07
CA THR A 151 -7.68 -7.55 -22.50
C THR A 151 -7.67 -7.45 -20.97
N GLN A 152 -6.83 -8.22 -20.28
CA GLN A 152 -6.68 -8.09 -18.82
C GLN A 152 -6.07 -6.75 -18.44
N LEU A 153 -5.09 -6.28 -19.21
CA LEU A 153 -4.47 -4.98 -18.97
C LEU A 153 -5.50 -3.86 -19.16
N GLU A 154 -6.23 -3.84 -20.27
CA GLU A 154 -7.29 -2.87 -20.56
C GLU A 154 -8.36 -2.89 -19.47
N GLU A 155 -8.82 -4.07 -19.05
CA GLU A 155 -9.81 -4.19 -17.99
C GLU A 155 -9.31 -3.69 -16.63
N ASN A 156 -8.03 -3.92 -16.32
CA ASN A 156 -7.40 -3.38 -15.10
C ASN A 156 -7.29 -1.84 -15.17
N LEU A 157 -6.98 -1.27 -16.33
CA LEU A 157 -6.83 0.18 -16.51
C LEU A 157 -8.14 0.95 -16.32
N LYS A 158 -9.29 0.31 -16.58
CA LYS A 158 -10.61 0.88 -16.27
C LYS A 158 -10.83 1.15 -14.77
N SER A 159 -9.95 0.65 -13.90
CA SER A 159 -9.94 1.06 -12.48
C SER A 159 -9.67 2.56 -12.29
N LEU A 160 -9.10 3.24 -13.28
CA LEU A 160 -8.84 4.69 -13.27
C LEU A 160 -10.07 5.54 -13.63
N GLU A 161 -11.14 4.92 -14.15
CA GLU A 161 -12.31 5.64 -14.70
C GLU A 161 -13.36 6.01 -13.65
N PHE A 162 -13.16 5.64 -12.39
CA PHE A 162 -14.08 5.92 -11.31
C PHE A 162 -13.34 6.16 -10.00
N LYS A 163 -14.09 6.56 -8.96
CA LYS A 163 -13.61 6.56 -7.58
C LYS A 163 -14.63 5.85 -6.72
N LEU A 164 -14.17 4.97 -5.85
CA LEU A 164 -14.98 4.47 -4.74
C LEU A 164 -15.38 5.66 -3.85
N THR A 165 -16.64 5.68 -3.41
CA THR A 165 -17.12 6.73 -2.51
C THR A 165 -16.45 6.61 -1.13
N PRO A 166 -16.49 7.67 -0.29
CA PRO A 166 -15.99 7.59 1.08
C PRO A 166 -16.59 6.42 1.88
N GLU A 167 -17.88 6.13 1.68
CA GLU A 167 -18.58 5.03 2.34
C GLU A 167 -18.09 3.66 1.86
N GLN A 168 -17.86 3.50 0.55
CA GLN A 168 -17.32 2.27 -0.03
C GLN A 168 -15.87 2.04 0.40
N MET A 169 -15.05 3.10 0.42
CA MET A 169 -13.69 3.06 0.96
C MET A 169 -13.69 2.64 2.43
N LYS A 170 -14.60 3.21 3.24
CA LYS A 170 -14.75 2.86 4.65
C LYS A 170 -15.14 1.40 4.86
N ARG A 171 -16.11 0.89 4.10
CA ARG A 171 -16.54 -0.53 4.17
C ARG A 171 -15.37 -1.47 3.88
N LEU A 172 -14.58 -1.18 2.84
CA LEU A 172 -13.38 -1.96 2.51
C LEU A 172 -12.30 -1.84 3.59
N ASP A 173 -12.08 -0.63 4.14
CA ASP A 173 -11.13 -0.40 5.22
C ASP A 173 -11.52 -1.14 6.51
N GLU A 174 -12.82 -1.24 6.82
CA GLU A 174 -13.34 -1.99 7.97
C GLU A 174 -13.24 -3.51 7.73
N ALA A 175 -13.65 -3.99 6.56
CA ALA A 175 -13.57 -5.40 6.21
C ALA A 175 -12.14 -5.92 6.23
N SER A 176 -11.18 -5.10 5.79
CA SER A 176 -9.75 -5.41 5.70
C SER A 176 -8.92 -5.00 6.91
N LYS A 177 -9.55 -4.48 7.98
CA LYS A 177 -8.82 -3.99 9.15
C LYS A 177 -7.93 -5.10 9.73
N PRO A 178 -6.62 -4.85 9.93
CA PRO A 178 -5.73 -5.82 10.56
C PRO A 178 -6.26 -6.25 11.93
N ALA A 179 -6.27 -7.56 12.20
CA ALA A 179 -6.75 -8.11 13.47
C ALA A 179 -5.84 -7.71 14.65
N GLU A 180 -4.54 -7.55 14.39
CA GLU A 180 -3.55 -7.11 15.34
C GLU A 180 -2.75 -5.95 14.76
N ILE A 181 -2.52 -4.93 15.58
CA ILE A 181 -1.56 -3.87 15.30
C ILE A 181 -0.28 -4.25 16.04
N PRO A 182 0.86 -4.45 15.37
CA PRO A 182 2.08 -4.89 16.04
C PRO A 182 2.62 -3.79 16.96
N PHE A 183 3.24 -4.16 18.07
CA PHE A 183 4.07 -3.24 18.86
C PHE A 183 5.28 -2.75 18.01
N PRO A 184 5.73 -1.48 18.11
CA PRO A 184 5.24 -0.40 18.98
C PRO A 184 4.03 0.36 18.42
N ASN A 185 3.53 0.02 17.23
CA ASN A 185 2.43 0.74 16.58
C ASN A 185 1.11 0.65 17.35
N SER A 186 0.88 -0.45 18.07
CA SER A 186 -0.24 -0.58 19.01
C SER A 186 -0.17 0.37 20.21
N PHE A 187 1.00 0.97 20.47
CA PHE A 187 1.20 1.96 21.52
C PHE A 187 1.04 3.41 21.00
N VAL A 188 0.93 3.63 19.68
CA VAL A 188 0.77 4.97 19.03
C VAL A 188 -0.38 5.77 19.63
N SER A 189 -1.55 5.15 19.84
CA SER A 189 -2.69 5.80 20.50
C SER A 189 -2.42 6.20 21.97
N ASN A 190 -1.45 5.57 22.65
CA ASN A 190 -1.02 5.96 23.98
C ASN A 190 0.04 7.09 23.93
N TYR A 191 0.81 7.23 22.85
CA TYR A 191 1.75 8.35 22.72
C TYR A 191 1.02 9.69 22.66
N ASP A 192 -0.17 9.78 22.06
CA ASP A 192 -1.02 10.99 22.12
C ASP A 192 -1.32 11.45 23.57
N ARG A 193 -1.31 10.51 24.53
CA ARG A 193 -1.51 10.80 25.96
C ARG A 193 -0.26 11.40 26.63
N PHE A 194 0.94 11.19 26.07
CA PHE A 194 2.22 11.57 26.68
C PHE A 194 2.98 12.65 25.90
N ILE A 195 2.84 12.70 24.57
CA ILE A 195 3.50 13.67 23.67
C ILE A 195 2.58 14.90 23.39
N GLY A 196 1.30 14.81 23.75
CA GLY A 196 0.32 15.90 23.70
C GLY A 196 -0.65 15.80 22.52
N GLN A 197 -1.89 16.23 22.75
CA GLN A 197 -2.87 16.50 21.70
C GLN A 197 -2.61 17.90 21.11
N ASN A 198 -2.86 18.10 19.81
CA ASN A 198 -2.64 19.35 19.05
C ASN A 198 -1.22 19.56 18.48
N ILE A 199 -0.50 18.50 18.13
CA ILE A 199 0.69 18.69 17.29
C ILE A 199 0.23 18.97 15.86
N GLU A 200 0.69 20.08 15.27
CA GLU A 200 0.42 20.39 13.87
C GLU A 200 0.98 19.28 12.99
N VAL A 201 0.08 18.61 12.27
CA VAL A 201 0.42 17.67 11.23
C VAL A 201 0.81 18.49 10.00
N PRO A 202 2.06 18.40 9.50
CA PRO A 202 2.42 19.08 8.26
C PRO A 202 1.46 18.68 7.13
N PRO A 203 1.08 19.59 6.22
CA PRO A 203 0.11 19.29 5.16
C PRO A 203 0.43 18.03 4.33
N LYS A 204 1.71 17.71 4.17
CA LYS A 204 2.17 16.48 3.50
C LYS A 204 1.73 15.16 4.18
N PHE A 205 1.30 15.21 5.44
CA PHE A 205 0.81 14.07 6.21
C PHE A 205 -0.71 14.07 6.43
N GLU A 206 -1.43 15.07 5.95
CA GLU A 206 -2.87 15.24 6.20
C GLU A 206 -3.69 14.01 5.77
N ALA A 207 -3.27 13.34 4.69
CA ALA A 207 -3.92 12.14 4.21
C ALA A 207 -3.69 10.90 5.11
N ILE A 208 -2.64 10.86 5.95
CA ILE A 208 -2.27 9.72 6.81
C ILE A 208 -2.61 10.01 8.29
N SER A 209 -2.75 11.28 8.66
CA SER A 209 -2.92 11.73 10.04
C SER A 209 -4.27 11.40 10.66
N THR A 210 -5.27 11.03 9.87
CA THR A 210 -6.58 10.59 10.37
C THR A 210 -6.52 9.30 11.19
N SER A 211 -5.41 8.56 11.14
CA SER A 211 -5.21 7.30 11.88
C SER A 211 -4.12 7.34 12.95
N CYS A 212 -3.10 8.21 12.83
CA CYS A 212 -1.99 8.32 13.78
C CYS A 212 -1.39 9.73 13.76
N ASN A 213 -1.20 10.34 14.93
CA ASN A 213 -0.57 11.64 15.10
C ASN A 213 0.93 11.47 15.39
N PHE A 214 1.77 11.52 14.35
CA PHE A 214 3.23 11.37 14.45
C PHE A 214 3.96 12.72 14.53
N GLY A 215 3.34 13.73 15.14
CA GLY A 215 3.82 15.10 15.19
C GLY A 215 5.31 15.29 15.55
N ARG A 216 5.89 16.44 15.15
CA ARG A 216 7.27 16.81 15.48
C ARG A 216 7.41 17.19 16.96
N ILE A 217 8.51 16.78 17.59
CA ILE A 217 9.05 17.45 18.78
C ILE A 217 9.70 18.74 18.27
N ASN A 218 9.12 19.89 18.63
CA ASN A 218 9.81 21.16 18.48
C ASN A 218 10.98 21.18 19.47
N LEU A 219 12.21 21.10 18.94
CA LEU A 219 13.44 21.46 19.64
C LEU A 219 13.86 22.86 19.22
#